data_AF-A0A7V1D5D3-F1
#
_entry.id   AF-A0A7V1D5D3-F1
#
_cell.length_a   1.000
_cell.length_b   1.000
_cell.length_c   1.000
_cell.angle_alpha   90.00
_cell.angle_beta   90.00
_cell.angle_gamma   90.00
#
_symmetry.space_group_name_H-M   'P 1'
#
loop_
_entity.id
_entity.type
_entity.pdbx_description
1 polymer ?
#
loop_
_entity_poly.entity_id
_entity_poly.type
_entity_poly.pdbx_seq_one_letter_code
_entity_poly.pdbx_strand_id
1 'polypeptide(L)' 'MVRSGMAAVKTVTDEDGCILAISAEFEDAKTIAQKSGVPVREVMCRIVDRVWTNFV' A
#
# COMPACT_ATOMS: atom_id res chain seq x y z
N MET A 1 12.97 -11.53 13.28
CA MET A 1 13.35 -10.19 12.75
C MET A 1 12.16 -9.63 11.99
N VAL A 2 11.37 -8.72 12.58
CA VAL A 2 10.29 -8.02 11.85
C VAL A 2 10.90 -6.73 11.31
N ARG A 3 11.03 -6.60 9.99
CA ARG A 3 11.50 -5.37 9.34
C ARG A 3 10.28 -4.57 8.88
N SER A 4 10.02 -3.43 9.52
CA SER A 4 9.06 -2.44 9.01
C SER A 4 9.64 -1.74 7.77
N GLY A 5 8.87 -1.65 6.70
CA GLY A 5 9.17 -0.85 5.52
C GLY A 5 8.08 0.20 5.31
N MET A 6 8.45 1.34 4.72
CA MET A 6 7.50 2.37 4.31
C MET A 6 7.27 2.26 2.81
N ALA A 7 6.04 2.53 2.37
CA ALA A 7 5.68 2.62 0.97
C ALA A 7 4.82 3.85 0.76
N ALA A 8 5.10 4.61 -0.30
CA ALA A 8 4.22 5.69 -0.73
C ALA A 8 2.92 5.11 -1.30
N VAL A 9 1.83 5.88 -1.16
CA VAL A 9 0.53 5.52 -1.71
C VAL A 9 -0.05 6.68 -2.50
N LYS A 10 -0.73 6.37 -3.59
CA LYS A 10 -1.50 7.30 -4.40
C LYS A 10 -2.97 7.06 -4.12
N THR A 11 -3.66 8.12 -3.73
CA THR A 11 -5.11 8.13 -3.51
C THR A 11 -5.74 8.99 -4.59
N VAL A 12 -6.80 8.48 -5.22
CA VAL A 12 -7.62 9.21 -6.18
C VAL A 12 -8.95 9.51 -5.48
N THR A 13 -9.34 10.78 -5.51
CA THR A 13 -10.63 11.24 -4.98
C THR A 13 -11.46 11.91 -6.07
N ASP A 14 -12.77 11.97 -5.86
CA ASP A 14 -13.63 12.87 -6.61
C ASP A 14 -13.57 14.32 -6.04
N GLU A 15 -14.43 15.19 -6.58
CA GLU A 15 -14.54 16.60 -6.17
C GLU A 15 -15.10 16.79 -4.76
N ASP A 16 -15.85 15.82 -4.24
CA ASP A 16 -16.39 15.82 -2.88
C ASP A 16 -15.40 15.24 -1.86
N GLY A 17 -14.24 14.76 -2.31
CA GLY A 17 -13.20 14.15 -1.49
C GLY A 17 -13.45 12.67 -1.19
N CYS A 18 -14.40 12.01 -1.85
CA CYS A 18 -14.62 10.58 -1.70
C CYS A 18 -13.49 9.81 -2.36
N ILE A 19 -12.96 8.80 -1.67
CA ILE A 19 -11.86 7.98 -2.20
C ILE A 19 -12.42 7.00 -3.24
N LEU A 20 -11.95 7.14 -4.48
CA LEU A 20 -12.29 6.26 -5.61
C LEU A 20 -11.30 5.11 -5.77
N ALA A 21 -10.01 5.37 -5.50
CA ALA A 21 -8.96 4.36 -5.64
C ALA A 21 -7.76 4.63 -4.74
N ILE A 22 -7.10 3.55 -4.31
CA ILE A 22 -5.84 3.59 -3.58
C ILE A 22 -4.87 2.61 -4.25
N SER A 23 -3.65 3.05 -4.52
CA SER A 23 -2.58 2.20 -5.05
C SER A 23 -1.29 2.46 -4.29
N ALA A 24 -0.56 1.39 -3.94
CA ALA A 24 0.78 1.52 -3.39
C ALA A 24 1.83 1.69 -4.51
N GLU A 25 2.95 2.34 -4.19
CA GLU A 25 4.08 2.46 -5.11
C GLU A 25 4.79 1.11 -5.33
N PHE A 26 5.08 0.81 -6.59
CA PHE A 26 5.54 -0.52 -7.00
C PHE A 26 6.95 -0.84 -6.52
N GLU A 27 7.89 0.10 -6.68
CA GLU A 27 9.27 -0.14 -6.29
C GLU A 27 9.43 -0.25 -4.76
N ASP A 28 8.60 0.45 -3.99
CA ASP A 28 8.55 0.32 -2.53
C ASP A 28 8.02 -1.07 -2.14
N ALA A 29 6.88 -1.50 -2.69
CA ALA A 29 6.31 -2.81 -2.40
C ALA A 29 7.24 -3.96 -2.83
N LYS A 30 7.93 -3.80 -3.96
CA LYS A 30 8.93 -4.75 -4.45
C LYS A 30 10.14 -4.83 -3.52
N THR A 31 10.63 -3.70 -3.02
CA THR A 31 11.70 -3.66 -2.01
C THR A 31 11.29 -4.34 -0.71
N ILE A 32 10.05 -4.13 -0.26
CA ILE A 32 9.49 -4.78 0.93
C ILE A 32 9.35 -6.30 0.71
N ALA A 33 8.83 -6.71 -0.45
CA ALA A 33 8.69 -8.12 -0.84
C ALA A 33 10.02 -8.86 -0.79
N GLN A 34 11.07 -8.29 -1.41
CA GLN A 34 12.42 -8.87 -1.40
C GLN A 34 12.98 -9.05 0.02
N LYS A 35 12.74 -8.08 0.91
CA LYS A 35 13.21 -8.12 2.30
C LYS A 35 12.42 -9.08 3.20
N SER A 36 11.16 -9.36 2.86
CA SER A 36 10.21 -10.12 3.68
C SER A 36 9.96 -11.54 3.19
N GLY A 37 10.27 -11.85 1.93
CA GLY A 37 9.94 -13.12 1.29
C GLY A 37 8.46 -13.26 0.90
N VAL A 38 7.66 -12.19 1.04
CA VAL A 38 6.24 -12.16 0.67
C VAL A 38 6.10 -11.74 -0.81
N PRO A 39 5.18 -12.33 -1.60
CA PRO A 39 4.93 -11.90 -2.97
C PRO A 39 4.56 -10.41 -3.06
N VAL A 40 5.09 -9.70 -4.06
CA VAL A 40 4.85 -8.24 -4.26
C VAL A 40 3.36 -7.90 -4.31
N ARG A 41 2.56 -8.73 -4.99
CA ARG A 41 1.11 -8.57 -5.06
C ARG A 41 0.45 -8.58 -3.68
N GLU A 42 0.91 -9.44 -2.78
CA GLU A 42 0.35 -9.52 -1.44
C GLU A 42 0.82 -8.37 -0.55
N VAL A 43 2.07 -7.92 -0.71
CA VAL A 43 2.55 -6.69 -0.05
C VAL A 43 1.68 -5.50 -0.46
N MET A 44 1.41 -5.34 -1.76
CA MET A 44 0.53 -4.32 -2.31
C MET A 44 -0.88 -4.36 -1.70
N CYS A 45 -1.52 -5.53 -1.69
CA CYS A 45 -2.85 -5.70 -1.09
C CYS A 45 -2.85 -5.29 0.39
N ARG A 46 -1.85 -5.75 1.17
CA ARG A 46 -1.76 -5.41 2.61
C ARG A 46 -1.55 -3.92 2.86
N ILE A 47 -0.82 -3.22 1.99
CA ILE A 47 -0.64 -1.76 2.08
C ILE A 47 -2.00 -1.09 1.83
N VAL A 48 -2.68 -1.44 0.74
CA VAL A 48 -3.99 -0.87 0.37
C VAL A 48 -5.02 -1.12 1.46
N ASP A 49 -5.14 -2.36 1.97
CA ASP A 49 -6.07 -2.71 3.04
C ASP A 49 -5.82 -1.89 4.31
N ARG A 50 -4.54 -1.73 4.72
CA ARG A 50 -4.20 -0.91 5.89
C ARG A 50 -4.55 0.56 5.72
N VAL A 51 -4.37 1.10 4.52
CA VAL A 51 -4.71 2.49 4.23
C VAL A 51 -6.22 2.68 4.28
N TRP A 52 -6.99 1.75 3.72
CA TRP A 52 -8.45 1.77 3.83
C TRP A 52 -8.92 1.78 5.29
N THR A 53 -8.31 0.98 6.18
CA THR A 53 -8.65 0.98 7.62
C THR A 53 -8.41 2.33 8.31
N ASN A 54 -7.57 3.22 7.77
CA ASN A 54 -7.38 4.55 8.35
C ASN A 54 -8.47 5.55 7.93
N PHE A 55 -9.28 5.24 6.93
CA PHE A 55 -10.34 6.10 6.40
C PHE A 55 -11.75 5.67 6.84
N VAL A 56 -11.89 4.51 7.48
CA VAL A 56 -13.15 3.94 7.97
C VAL A 56 -13.04 3.69 9.46
#